data_AF-A0A7W4LNS4-F1
#
_entry.id   AF-A0A7W4LNS4-F1
#
_cell.length_a   1.000
_cell.length_b   1.000
_cell.length_c   1.000
_cell.angle_alpha   90.00
_cell.angle_beta   90.00
_cell.angle_gamma   90.00
#
_symmetry.space_group_name_H-M   'P 1'
#
loop_
_entity.id
_entity.type
_entity.pdbx_description
1 polymer ?
#
loop_
_entity_poly.entity_id
_entity_poly.type
_entity_poly.pdbx_seq_one_letter_code
_entity_poly.pdbx_strand_id
1 'polypeptide(L)' 'MKHWIIAGLCVIGLSGCATDYLIATTDGQMLSAEDKPELDEETGLIQYEDAEGNDQQIPQNMVKQIIER' A
#
# COMPACT_ATOMS: atom_id res chain seq x y z
N MET A 1 -25.28 -29.20 33.76
CA MET A 1 -24.05 -28.58 34.31
C MET A 1 -22.90 -29.20 33.53
N LYS A 2 -22.04 -28.54 32.79
CA LYS A 2 -21.69 -27.12 32.61
C LYS A 2 -20.49 -27.17 31.65
N HIS A 3 -20.35 -26.21 30.73
CA HIS A 3 -19.19 -25.99 29.86
C HIS A 3 -19.08 -26.88 28.60
N TRP A 4 -20.15 -26.92 27.82
CA TRP A 4 -19.98 -26.76 26.37
C TRP A 4 -19.71 -25.28 26.11
N ILE A 5 -19.02 -24.97 25.00
CA ILE A 5 -18.64 -23.60 24.57
C ILE A 5 -17.52 -23.06 25.49
N ILE A 6 -16.29 -22.78 25.08
CA ILE A 6 -15.86 -21.89 24.00
C ILE A 6 -14.39 -22.29 23.72
N ALA A 7 -14.17 -23.21 22.78
CA ALA A 7 -12.86 -23.44 22.20
C ALA A 7 -12.84 -22.75 20.83
N GLY A 8 -11.91 -21.81 20.65
CA GLY A 8 -11.57 -21.28 19.34
C GLY A 8 -12.46 -20.13 18.84
N LEU A 9 -12.10 -18.91 19.21
CA LEU A 9 -12.22 -17.78 18.29
C LEU A 9 -11.34 -16.59 18.75
N CYS A 10 -10.05 -16.81 18.95
CA CYS A 10 -9.09 -15.71 18.85
C CYS A 10 -8.84 -15.42 17.37
N VAL A 11 -9.85 -14.88 16.67
CA VAL A 11 -9.60 -14.20 15.40
C VAL A 11 -9.06 -12.83 15.78
N ILE A 12 -7.74 -12.79 15.93
CA ILE A 12 -6.98 -11.56 16.11
C ILE A 12 -7.24 -10.76 14.84
N GLY A 13 -7.95 -9.65 14.97
CA GLY A 13 -8.05 -8.68 13.90
C GLY A 13 -6.64 -8.22 13.56
N LEU A 14 -6.08 -8.77 12.48
CA LEU A 14 -4.95 -8.18 11.80
C LEU A 14 -5.49 -6.92 11.14
N SER A 15 -5.66 -5.86 11.94
CA SER A 15 -5.66 -4.52 11.42
C SER A 15 -4.26 -4.32 10.88
N GLY A 16 -4.04 -4.67 9.60
CA GLY A 16 -2.89 -4.17 8.88
C GLY A 16 -2.98 -2.66 8.96
N CYS A 17 -2.06 -2.02 9.66
CA CYS A 17 -1.86 -0.59 9.52
C CYS A 17 -1.26 -0.41 8.12
N ALA A 18 -2.10 -0.46 7.09
CA ALA A 18 -1.72 -0.01 5.77
C ALA A 18 -1.47 1.49 5.92
N THR A 19 -0.24 1.90 5.65
CA THR A 19 0.11 3.31 5.65
C THR A 19 -0.06 3.78 4.23
N ASP A 20 -1.04 4.65 4.01
CA ASP A 20 -1.23 5.23 2.68
C ASP A 20 -0.06 6.16 2.32
N TYR A 21 0.35 6.11 1.07
CA TYR A 21 1.35 7.01 0.50
C TYR A 21 0.73 7.88 -0.59
N LEU A 22 1.29 9.08 -0.77
CA LEU A 22 0.97 9.97 -1.87
C LEU A 22 2.22 10.20 -2.71
N ILE A 23 2.11 9.89 -3.99
CA ILE A 23 3.14 10.15 -4.98
C ILE A 23 2.77 11.46 -5.67
N ALA A 24 3.53 12.53 -5.40
CA ALA A 24 3.41 13.74 -6.20
C ALA A 24 4.28 13.60 -7.44
N THR A 25 3.68 13.78 -8.60
CA THR A 25 4.37 13.67 -9.89
C THR A 25 4.92 15.03 -10.33
N THR A 26 5.86 15.02 -11.28
CA THR A 26 6.48 16.23 -11.82
C THR A 26 5.52 17.12 -12.60
N ASP A 27 4.46 16.54 -13.17
CA ASP A 27 3.39 17.26 -13.87
C ASP A 27 2.27 17.77 -12.93
N GLY A 28 2.42 17.53 -11.61
CA GLY A 28 1.53 18.08 -10.59
C GLY A 28 0.34 17.20 -10.22
N GLN A 29 0.29 15.96 -10.71
CA GLN A 29 -0.68 14.97 -10.26
C GLN A 29 -0.29 14.42 -8.88
N MET A 30 -1.29 13.93 -8.16
CA MET A 30 -1.12 13.27 -6.86
C MET A 30 -1.75 11.88 -6.98
N LEU A 31 -0.92 10.83 -6.90
CA LEU A 31 -1.35 9.45 -6.97
C LEU A 31 -1.39 8.89 -5.55
N SER A 32 -2.44 8.13 -5.22
CA SER A 32 -2.52 7.40 -3.96
C SER A 32 -1.89 6.03 -4.13
N ALA A 33 -1.13 5.59 -3.14
CA ALA A 33 -0.58 4.25 -3.05
C ALA A 33 -0.95 3.64 -1.70
N GLU A 34 -1.44 2.40 -1.68
CA GLU A 34 -1.82 1.68 -0.45
C GLU A 34 -0.58 1.25 0.34
N ASP A 35 0.51 0.95 -0.37
CA ASP A 35 1.80 0.55 0.18
C ASP A 35 2.93 1.47 -0.28
N LYS A 36 4.07 1.36 0.38
CA LYS A 36 5.25 2.17 0.07
C LYS A 36 5.69 1.90 -1.37
N PRO A 37 5.79 2.93 -2.25
CA PRO A 37 6.28 2.74 -3.60
C PRO A 37 7.74 2.27 -3.60
N GLU A 38 8.05 1.24 -4.40
CA GLU A 38 9.38 0.63 -4.49
C GLU A 38 9.93 0.69 -5.91
N LEU A 39 11.25 0.66 -6.06
CA LEU A 39 11.89 0.55 -7.37
C LEU A 39 11.87 -0.91 -7.81
N ASP A 40 11.22 -1.18 -8.94
CA ASP A 40 11.36 -2.44 -9.64
C ASP A 40 12.72 -2.47 -10.34
N GLU A 41 13.61 -3.37 -9.90
CA GLU A 41 14.96 -3.52 -10.44
C GLU A 41 14.99 -4.12 -11.85
N GLU A 42 13.94 -4.82 -12.28
CA GLU A 42 13.84 -5.42 -13.62
C GLU A 42 13.47 -4.36 -14.66
N THR A 43 12.52 -3.48 -14.33
CA THR A 43 12.01 -2.46 -15.25
C THR A 43 12.68 -1.09 -15.06
N GLY A 44 13.24 -0.82 -13.88
CA GLY A 44 13.73 0.49 -13.48
C GLY A 44 12.61 1.51 -13.21
N LEU A 45 11.37 1.07 -13.04
CA LEU A 45 10.20 1.90 -12.75
C LEU A 45 9.86 1.84 -11.26
N ILE A 46 9.21 2.87 -10.73
CA ILE A 46 8.61 2.81 -9.41
C ILE A 46 7.30 2.03 -9.52
N GLN A 47 7.20 0.92 -8.82
CA GLN A 47 5.97 0.16 -8.64
C GLN A 47 5.24 0.63 -7.38
N TYR A 48 3.91 0.73 -7.47
CA TYR A 48 3.04 1.02 -6.33
C TYR A 48 1.66 0.38 -6.56
N GLU A 49 0.98 0.02 -5.47
CA GLU A 49 -0.42 -0.43 -5.53
C GLU A 49 -1.35 0.77 -5.41
N ASP A 50 -2.27 0.96 -6.36
CA ASP A 50 -3.26 2.02 -6.31
C ASP A 50 -4.40 1.73 -5.31
N ALA A 51 -5.23 2.73 -5.01
CA ALA A 51 -6.35 2.59 -4.07
C ALA A 51 -7.46 1.60 -4.52
N GLU A 52 -7.37 1.09 -5.75
CA GLU A 52 -8.25 0.02 -6.25
C GLU A 52 -7.63 -1.36 -6.08
N GLY A 53 -6.40 -1.45 -5.55
CA GLY A 53 -5.65 -2.69 -5.34
C GLY A 53 -4.96 -3.19 -6.62
N ASN A 54 -4.67 -2.31 -7.58
CA ASN A 54 -3.95 -2.68 -8.80
C ASN A 54 -2.49 -2.23 -8.73
N ASP A 55 -1.59 -3.10 -9.16
CA ASP A 55 -0.20 -2.76 -9.40
C ASP A 55 -0.05 -1.77 -10.56
N GLN A 56 0.52 -0.61 -10.27
CA GLN A 56 0.85 0.43 -11.23
C GLN A 56 2.36 0.66 -11.26
N GLN A 57 2.84 1.19 -12.38
CA GLN A 57 4.25 1.54 -12.55
C GLN A 57 4.39 2.96 -13.11
N ILE A 58 5.32 3.72 -12.52
CA ILE A 58 5.65 5.08 -12.95
C ILE A 58 7.17 5.28 -13.07
N PRO A 59 7.66 5.87 -14.17
CA PRO A 59 9.06 6.28 -14.28
C PRO A 59 9.57 7.11 -13.10
N GLN A 60 10.74 6.76 -12.58
CA GLN A 60 11.37 7.46 -11.45
C GLN A 60 11.52 8.97 -11.68
N ASN A 61 11.79 9.38 -12.92
CA ASN A 61 11.95 10.78 -13.30
C ASN A 61 10.65 11.58 -13.25
N MET A 62 9.49 10.92 -13.22
CA MET A 62 8.19 11.57 -13.06
C MET A 62 7.77 11.69 -11.59
N VAL A 63 8.48 11.06 -10.66
CA VAL A 63 8.21 11.17 -9.23
C VAL A 63 8.95 12.38 -8.67
N LYS A 64 8.19 13.35 -8.14
CA LYS A 64 8.74 14.55 -7.50
C LYS A 64 8.99 14.32 -6.01
N GLN A 65 8.04 13.68 -5.33
CA GLN A 65 8.12 13.36 -3.90
C GLN A 65 7.14 12.24 -3.56
N ILE A 66 7.48 11.47 -2.53
CA ILE A 66 6.59 10.49 -1.91
C ILE A 66 6.34 10.97 -0.49
N ILE A 67 5.06 11.04 -0.10
CA ILE A 67 4.61 11.55 1.19
C ILE A 67 3.86 10.42 1.90
N GLU A 68 4.25 10.11 3.13
CA GLU A 68 3.57 9.16 4.00
C GLU A 68 2.39 9.85 4.70
N ARG A 69 1.22 9.20 4.77
CA ARG A 69 0.00 9.75 5.38
C ARG A 69 -0.21 9.30 6.82
#